data_AF-A0A7J6QTC1-F1
#
_entry.id   AF-A0A7J6QTC1-F1
#
_cell.length_a   1.000
_cell.length_b   1.000
_cell.length_c   1.000
_cell.angle_alpha   90.00
_cell.angle_beta   90.00
_cell.angle_gamma   90.00
#
_symmetry.space_group_name_H-M   'P 1'
#
loop_
_entity.id
_entity.type
_entity.pdbx_description
1 polymer ?
#
loop_
_entity_poly.entity_id
_entity_poly.type
_entity_poly.pdbx_seq_one_letter_code
_entity_poly.pdbx_strand_id
1 'polypeptide(L)'
;MERLFRRDQCIEDVTDSIYSCSRSFPKLKAIDPDIAQFVAERSRQRGFIASMPPFPDAIEGVMYVSSLAQPHVVVALCISRSIRSKREFKERRSWALQHLGQRAVQHMPLTDDPTDVVADAFITDLCRVK
;
A
#
# COMPACT_ATOMS: atom_id res chain seq x y z
N MET A 1 8.08 -8.77 30.07
CA MET A 1 8.05 -10.14 29.57
C MET A 1 6.65 -10.35 28.98
N GLU A 2 6.61 -10.42 27.64
CA GLU A 2 5.55 -10.90 26.75
C GLU A 2 4.07 -10.63 27.10
N ARG A 3 3.45 -9.67 26.40
CA ARG A 3 2.02 -9.75 26.09
C ARG A 3 1.86 -10.51 24.78
N LEU A 4 1.67 -11.82 24.92
CA LEU A 4 1.12 -12.67 23.86
C LEU A 4 -0.25 -12.12 23.45
N PHE A 5 -0.33 -11.51 22.27
CA PHE A 5 -1.62 -11.24 21.63
C PHE A 5 -2.24 -12.58 21.24
N ARG A 6 -3.34 -12.95 21.91
CA ARG A 6 -4.19 -14.07 21.49
C ARG A 6 -4.85 -13.70 20.17
N ARG A 7 -4.80 -14.60 19.21
CA ARG A 7 -5.46 -14.50 17.90
C ARG A 7 -6.99 -14.44 18.00
N ASP A 8 -7.53 -14.69 19.19
CA ASP A 8 -8.94 -14.98 19.42
C ASP A 8 -9.80 -13.71 19.65
N GLN A 9 -9.25 -12.51 19.41
CA GLN A 9 -9.96 -11.23 19.54
C GLN A 9 -9.94 -10.39 18.24
N CYS A 10 -9.69 -11.03 17.10
CA CYS A 10 -10.03 -10.40 15.82
C CYS A 10 -11.55 -10.32 15.69
N ILE A 11 -12.07 -9.13 15.38
CA ILE A 11 -13.47 -8.90 15.02
C ILE A 11 -13.76 -9.78 13.79
N GLU A 12 -14.47 -10.89 14.00
CA GLU A 12 -14.69 -11.96 13.01
C GLU A 12 -15.43 -11.46 11.74
N ASP A 13 -16.19 -10.37 11.83
CA ASP A 13 -17.01 -9.87 10.71
C ASP A 13 -16.24 -9.20 9.57
N VAL A 14 -14.96 -8.85 9.74
CA VAL A 14 -14.15 -8.23 8.67
C VAL A 14 -13.23 -9.25 7.99
N THR A 15 -12.98 -10.40 8.61
CA THR A 15 -11.97 -11.36 8.13
C THR A 15 -12.48 -12.32 7.06
N ASP A 16 -13.74 -12.73 7.12
CA ASP A 16 -14.22 -13.81 6.24
C ASP A 16 -14.42 -13.40 4.77
N SER A 17 -14.62 -12.11 4.50
CA SER A 17 -14.76 -11.57 3.14
C SER A 17 -13.41 -11.39 2.43
N ILE A 18 -12.32 -11.14 3.17
CA ILE A 18 -11.04 -10.69 2.61
C ILE A 18 -10.12 -11.86 2.22
N TYR A 19 -10.27 -13.04 2.81
CA TYR A 19 -9.33 -14.15 2.62
C TYR A 19 -9.65 -15.14 1.48
N SER A 20 -10.72 -14.97 0.71
CA SER A 20 -10.93 -15.78 -0.50
C SER A 20 -10.18 -15.25 -1.72
N CYS A 21 -8.86 -15.03 -1.59
CA CYS A 21 -8.00 -14.76 -2.74
C CYS A 21 -7.78 -16.05 -3.55
N SER A 22 -8.84 -16.49 -4.23
CA SER A 22 -8.92 -17.72 -5.03
C SER A 22 -8.71 -17.47 -6.52
N ARG A 23 -8.58 -16.21 -6.95
CA ARG A 23 -8.36 -15.86 -8.36
C ARG A 23 -6.86 -15.69 -8.65
N SER A 24 -6.19 -16.80 -8.97
CA SER A 24 -4.91 -16.72 -9.65
C SER A 24 -5.14 -16.30 -11.11
N PHE A 25 -5.14 -15.01 -11.37
CA PHE A 25 -5.11 -14.54 -12.76
C PHE A 25 -3.76 -14.93 -13.39
N PRO A 26 -3.75 -15.47 -14.63
CA PRO A 26 -2.50 -15.73 -15.31
C PRO A 26 -1.69 -14.44 -15.40
N LYS A 27 -0.39 -14.52 -15.11
CA LYS A 27 0.50 -13.36 -15.28
C LYS A 27 0.38 -12.87 -16.71
N LEU A 28 0.30 -11.56 -16.93
CA LEU A 28 0.15 -10.97 -18.27
C LEU A 28 1.17 -11.51 -19.28
N LYS A 29 2.42 -11.72 -18.84
CA LYS A 29 3.50 -12.32 -19.66
C LYS A 29 3.20 -13.75 -20.16
N ALA A 30 2.39 -14.51 -19.43
CA ALA A 30 1.97 -15.86 -19.83
C ALA A 30 0.79 -15.83 -20.81
N ILE A 31 0.09 -14.69 -20.92
CA ILE A 31 -1.02 -14.49 -21.85
C ILE A 31 -0.49 -13.91 -23.16
N ASP A 32 0.26 -12.81 -23.08
CA ASP A 32 0.84 -12.11 -24.22
C ASP A 32 2.12 -11.37 -23.77
N PRO A 33 3.30 -11.83 -24.23
CA PRO A 33 4.58 -11.20 -23.89
C PRO A 33 4.73 -9.75 -24.38
N ASP A 34 4.16 -9.42 -25.54
CA ASP A 34 4.30 -8.10 -26.16
C ASP A 34 3.43 -7.07 -25.43
N ILE A 35 2.19 -7.45 -25.08
CA ILE A 35 1.34 -6.63 -24.20
C ILE A 35 1.98 -6.46 -22.83
N ALA A 36 2.57 -7.52 -22.27
CA ALA A 36 3.27 -7.43 -20.99
C ALA A 36 4.46 -6.46 -21.03
N GLN A 37 5.21 -6.46 -22.13
CA GLN A 37 6.30 -5.52 -22.36
C GLN A 37 5.76 -4.09 -22.50
N PHE A 38 4.73 -3.87 -23.32
CA PHE A 38 4.12 -2.56 -23.52
C PHE A 38 3.61 -1.95 -22.20
N VAL A 39 2.88 -2.72 -21.38
CA VAL A 39 2.40 -2.27 -20.07
C VAL A 39 3.57 -1.92 -19.15
N ALA A 40 4.62 -2.74 -19.13
CA ALA A 40 5.79 -2.50 -18.32
C ALA A 40 6.59 -1.27 -18.77
N GLU A 41 6.61 -0.95 -20.06
CA GLU A 41 7.23 0.28 -20.58
C GLU A 41 6.40 1.52 -20.20
N ARG A 42 5.07 1.45 -20.36
CA ARG A 42 4.15 2.52 -19.96
C ARG A 42 4.24 2.83 -18.46
N SER A 43 4.22 1.80 -17.61
CA SER A 43 4.30 1.99 -16.16
C SER A 43 5.65 2.58 -15.71
N ARG A 44 6.68 2.50 -16.56
CA ARG A 44 8.01 3.07 -16.31
C ARG A 44 8.20 4.45 -16.94
N GLN A 45 7.20 5.04 -17.58
CA GLN A 45 7.30 6.41 -18.08
C GLN A 45 7.36 7.39 -16.90
N ARG A 46 8.12 8.48 -17.07
CA ARG A 46 8.24 9.52 -16.05
C ARG A 46 6.87 10.17 -15.85
N GLY A 47 6.48 10.37 -14.60
CA GLY A 47 5.21 10.96 -14.21
C GLY A 47 4.05 9.97 -14.18
N PHE A 48 4.24 8.71 -14.60
CA PHE A 48 3.17 7.71 -14.58
C PHE A 48 2.55 7.60 -13.18
N ILE A 49 3.37 7.38 -12.14
CA ILE A 49 2.88 7.22 -10.76
C ILE A 49 2.30 8.54 -10.24
N ALA A 50 3.02 9.65 -10.46
CA ALA A 50 2.58 10.96 -9.97
C ALA A 50 1.25 11.42 -10.57
N SER A 51 0.91 10.92 -11.77
CA SER A 51 -0.35 11.24 -12.46
C SER A 51 -1.53 10.34 -12.09
N MET A 52 -1.32 9.28 -11.30
CA MET A 52 -2.40 8.37 -10.95
C MET A 52 -3.45 9.09 -10.11
N PRO A 53 -4.75 9.00 -10.45
CA PRO A 53 -5.77 9.53 -9.57
C PRO A 53 -5.82 8.70 -8.27
N PRO A 54 -6.18 9.31 -7.14
CA PRO A 54 -6.52 8.54 -5.96
C PRO A 54 -7.70 7.62 -6.23
N PHE A 55 -7.72 6.48 -5.54
CA PHE A 55 -8.93 5.67 -5.48
C PHE A 55 -10.06 6.52 -4.85
N PRO A 56 -11.31 6.36 -5.32
CA PRO A 56 -12.46 6.99 -4.70
C PRO A 56 -12.46 6.78 -3.19
N ASP A 57 -12.75 7.83 -2.44
CA ASP A 57 -12.90 7.85 -0.98
C ASP A 57 -11.64 7.48 -0.17
N ALA A 58 -10.55 7.05 -0.80
CA ALA A 58 -9.34 6.60 -0.10
C ALA A 58 -8.66 7.75 0.66
N ILE A 59 -8.62 8.95 0.08
CA ILE A 59 -8.03 10.12 0.73
C ILE A 59 -8.86 10.54 1.93
N GLU A 60 -10.20 10.58 1.77
CA GLU A 60 -11.12 10.95 2.84
C GLU A 60 -11.07 9.93 3.99
N GLY A 61 -11.03 8.63 3.67
CA GLY A 61 -10.87 7.57 4.66
C GLY A 61 -9.57 7.68 5.45
N VAL A 62 -8.43 7.90 4.78
CA VAL A 62 -7.14 8.08 5.47
C VAL A 62 -7.15 9.32 6.36
N MET A 63 -7.70 10.44 5.87
CA MET A 63 -7.80 11.68 6.65
C MET A 63 -8.73 11.53 7.85
N TYR A 64 -9.87 10.87 7.67
CA TYR A 64 -10.82 10.57 8.74
C TYR A 64 -10.18 9.75 9.85
N VAL A 65 -9.54 8.62 9.53
CA VAL A 65 -8.82 7.79 10.51
C VAL A 65 -7.71 8.58 11.21
N SER A 66 -6.95 9.39 10.47
CA SER A 66 -5.90 10.24 11.02
C SER A 66 -6.41 11.35 11.96
N SER A 67 -7.70 11.69 11.87
CA SER A 67 -8.35 12.72 12.70
C SER A 67 -9.06 12.15 13.93
N LEU A 68 -9.62 10.94 13.83
CA LEU A 68 -10.44 10.32 14.87
C LEU A 68 -9.68 10.03 16.17
N ALA A 69 -8.37 9.84 16.10
CA ALA A 69 -7.63 9.30 17.22
C ALA A 69 -6.25 9.94 17.38
N GLN A 70 -6.15 11.27 17.24
CA GLN A 70 -4.98 11.97 17.79
C GLN A 70 -5.05 11.94 19.33
N PRO A 71 -3.97 11.57 20.04
CA PRO A 71 -2.62 11.24 19.56
C PRO A 71 -2.33 9.73 19.38
N HIS A 72 -3.30 8.85 19.57
CA HIS A 72 -3.09 7.40 19.69
C HIS A 72 -3.02 6.61 18.38
N VAL A 73 -3.47 7.17 17.25
CA VAL A 73 -3.46 6.51 15.95
C VAL A 73 -2.56 7.28 14.99
N VAL A 74 -1.59 6.56 14.44
CA VAL A 74 -0.68 7.06 13.40
C VAL A 74 -0.95 6.29 12.12
N VAL A 75 -1.38 7.00 11.08
CA VAL A 75 -1.52 6.42 9.74
C VAL A 75 -0.26 6.73 8.95
N ALA A 76 0.40 5.68 8.47
CA ALA A 76 1.62 5.76 7.68
C ALA A 76 1.41 5.08 6.33
N LEU A 77 1.87 5.72 5.26
CA LEU A 77 1.99 5.04 3.98
C LEU A 77 3.24 4.17 3.99
N CYS A 78 3.07 2.85 3.98
CA CYS A 78 4.18 1.93 3.75
C CYS A 78 4.44 1.81 2.26
N ILE A 79 5.66 2.12 1.81
CA ILE A 79 6.05 1.96 0.42
C ILE A 79 7.16 0.91 0.35
N SER A 80 6.87 -0.20 -0.33
CA SER A 80 7.89 -1.21 -0.61
C SER A 80 8.98 -0.63 -1.50
N ARG A 81 10.24 -0.92 -1.19
CA ARG A 81 11.45 -0.58 -1.94
C ARG A 81 11.72 -1.53 -3.09
N SER A 82 10.81 -2.46 -3.40
CA SER A 82 10.81 -3.12 -4.71
C SER A 82 10.77 -2.12 -5.89
N ILE A 83 10.63 -0.82 -5.60
CA ILE A 83 11.13 0.34 -6.34
C ILE A 83 12.33 -0.04 -7.23
N ARG A 84 12.07 -0.05 -8.53
CA ARG A 84 13.08 -0.37 -9.54
C ARG A 84 13.97 0.85 -9.85
N SER A 85 13.67 2.04 -9.30
CA SER A 85 14.47 3.25 -9.51
C SER A 85 14.22 4.37 -8.49
N LYS A 86 15.25 5.18 -8.18
CA LYS A 86 15.13 6.43 -7.39
C LYS A 86 14.01 7.37 -7.86
N ARG A 87 13.64 7.31 -9.14
CA ARG A 87 12.56 8.09 -9.75
C ARG A 87 11.19 7.67 -9.22
N GLU A 88 10.88 6.38 -9.21
CA GLU A 88 9.58 5.88 -8.73
C GLU A 88 9.35 6.26 -7.27
N PHE A 89 10.39 6.20 -6.44
CA PHE A 89 10.33 6.69 -5.06
C PHE A 89 9.91 8.17 -4.99
N LYS A 90 10.57 9.04 -5.77
CA LYS A 90 10.25 10.47 -5.82
C LYS A 90 8.82 10.70 -6.28
N GLU A 91 8.36 9.97 -7.31
CA GLU A 91 6.99 10.12 -7.81
C GLU A 91 5.94 9.68 -6.78
N ARG A 92 6.15 8.56 -6.08
CA ARG A 92 5.23 8.14 -5.00
C ARG A 92 5.22 9.13 -3.83
N ARG A 93 6.39 9.66 -3.46
CA ARG A 93 6.50 10.68 -2.42
C ARG A 93 5.81 11.98 -2.83
N SER A 94 5.98 12.40 -4.09
CA SER A 94 5.29 13.57 -4.65
C SER A 94 3.78 13.37 -4.68
N TRP A 95 3.31 12.20 -5.09
CA TRP A 95 1.89 11.84 -5.08
C TRP A 95 1.31 11.90 -3.66
N ALA A 96 1.98 11.27 -2.69
CA ALA A 96 1.55 11.28 -1.29
C ALA A 96 1.54 12.71 -0.71
N LEU A 97 2.54 13.52 -1.03
CA LEU A 97 2.58 14.92 -0.60
C LEU A 97 1.42 15.72 -1.18
N GLN A 98 1.11 15.51 -2.46
CA GLN A 98 0.04 16.20 -3.17
C GLN A 98 -1.35 15.85 -2.62
N HIS A 99 -1.60 14.59 -2.28
CA HIS A 99 -2.94 14.11 -1.93
C HIS A 99 -3.19 13.96 -0.43
N LEU A 100 -2.16 13.68 0.37
CA LEU A 100 -2.29 13.42 1.81
C LEU A 100 -1.54 14.44 2.68
N GLY A 101 -0.74 15.31 2.06
CA GLY A 101 -0.01 16.37 2.73
C GLY A 101 1.26 15.91 3.45
N GLN A 102 1.90 16.86 4.12
CA GLN A 102 3.25 16.71 4.67
C GLN A 102 3.36 15.62 5.75
N ARG A 103 2.33 15.46 6.59
CA ARG A 103 2.34 14.49 7.70
C ARG A 103 2.45 13.04 7.18
N ALA A 104 1.73 12.71 6.12
CA ALA A 104 1.78 11.38 5.51
C ALA A 104 3.18 11.02 4.97
N VAL A 105 3.94 12.02 4.50
CA VAL A 105 5.29 11.83 3.96
C VAL A 105 6.35 11.75 5.06
N GLN A 106 6.16 12.42 6.20
CA GLN A 106 7.12 12.41 7.32
C GLN A 106 7.20 11.04 7.99
N HIS A 107 6.10 10.30 8.02
CA HIS A 107 5.99 8.99 8.67
C HIS A 107 5.95 7.83 7.67
N MET A 108 6.52 7.99 6.49
CA MET A 108 6.49 6.98 5.43
C MET A 108 7.65 5.98 5.61
N PRO A 109 7.44 4.77 6.19
CA PRO A 109 8.49 3.77 6.26
C PRO A 109 8.85 3.31 4.85
N LEU A 110 10.15 3.34 4.57
CA LEU A 110 10.71 2.89 3.31
C LEU A 110 11.41 1.54 3.56
N THR A 111 10.78 0.45 3.14
CA THR A 111 11.23 -0.92 3.44
C THR A 111 11.27 -1.80 2.20
N ASP A 112 12.25 -2.70 2.06
CA ASP A 112 12.26 -3.74 1.01
C ASP A 112 11.22 -4.83 1.30
N ASP A 113 10.86 -4.98 2.58
CA ASP A 113 9.93 -5.97 3.08
C ASP A 113 8.89 -5.30 4.00
N PRO A 114 7.60 -5.24 3.63
CA PRO A 114 6.56 -4.66 4.47
C PRO A 114 6.36 -5.39 5.81
N THR A 115 6.84 -6.62 5.98
CA THR A 115 6.77 -7.35 7.26
C THR A 115 7.74 -6.79 8.31
N ASP A 116 8.78 -6.07 7.89
CA ASP A 116 9.71 -5.37 8.79
C ASP A 116 9.09 -4.11 9.43
N VAL A 117 7.90 -3.70 8.98
CA VAL A 117 7.20 -2.53 9.51
C VAL A 117 6.25 -2.96 10.62
N VAL A 118 6.56 -2.54 11.85
CA VAL A 118 5.70 -2.76 13.01
C VAL A 118 4.50 -1.83 12.93
N ALA A 119 3.29 -2.41 12.85
CA ALA A 119 2.02 -1.70 12.89
C ALA A 119 0.93 -2.60 13.49
N ASP A 120 -0.10 -2.01 14.10
CA ASP A 120 -1.26 -2.74 14.60
C ASP A 120 -2.14 -3.29 13.47
N ALA A 121 -2.16 -2.61 12.32
CA ALA A 121 -2.91 -3.01 11.14
C ALA A 121 -2.16 -2.65 9.84
N PHE A 122 -2.29 -3.51 8.83
CA PHE A 122 -1.72 -3.31 7.50
C PHE A 122 -2.80 -3.51 6.43
N ILE A 123 -3.16 -2.44 5.72
CA ILE A 123 -4.19 -2.45 4.67
C ILE A 123 -3.49 -2.54 3.32
N THR A 124 -3.72 -3.63 2.58
CA THR A 124 -3.07 -3.88 1.29
C THR A 124 -3.98 -4.68 0.36
N ASP A 125 -3.80 -4.48 -0.94
CA ASP A 125 -4.38 -5.30 -2.01
C ASP A 125 -3.64 -6.63 -2.20
N LEU A 126 -2.46 -6.79 -1.60
CA LEU A 126 -1.69 -8.03 -1.66
C LEU A 126 -2.36 -9.12 -0.84
N CYS A 127 -2.69 -10.23 -1.50
CA CYS A 127 -3.29 -11.39 -0.84
C CYS A 127 -2.39 -12.06 0.21
N ARG A 128 -1.08 -11.87 0.10
CA ARG A 128 -0.09 -12.26 1.11
C ARG A 128 0.99 -11.20 1.18
N VAL A 129 1.19 -10.68 2.37
CA VAL A 129 2.41 -9.96 2.73
C VAL A 129 3.47 -11.03 2.92
N LYS A 130 4.52 -11.00 2.09
CA LYS A 130 5.67 -11.91 2.22
C LYS A 130 6.67 -11.29 3.15
#